data_AF-A0A1H2Y8C8-F1
#
_entry.id   AF-A0A1H2Y8C8-F1
#
_cell.length_a   1.000
_cell.length_b   1.000
_cell.length_c   1.000
_cell.angle_alpha   90.00
_cell.angle_beta   90.00
_cell.angle_gamma   90.00
#
_symmetry.space_group_name_H-M   'P 1'
#
loop_
_entity.id
_entity.type
_entity.pdbx_description
1 polymer ?
#
loop_
_entity_poly.entity_id
_entity_poly.type
_entity_poly.pdbx_seq_one_letter_code
_entity_poly.pdbx_strand_id
1 'polypeptide(L)'
;MNARLDQFITILEMQIPVRENTKLYAGFEALRSCDGKTYRKFRDLCGGPKGSPERQFSPSTVLRIAEEEGFARLELSIGPQPGESPVISNTSSYSFSDQVLTALKAAASDNDVQEIIRNEAEVIGRFGPIFHPHEIGTISEDDFRDFLKFENNKHWTTLERQKNRLCEDMDDLREALSVLVDETRPIANRFDEASELRGLGKGTMSAILLVAYPDRYGVWNGVSEAALLNSGLWPKLDRGATKGEKYDAICQVLRDIAQNLNISLWTLDSLWWRANFDNDEIEPSQKRTSPNPPQKNEGRVLGCLEKSIWEIKNSVLETVKNSNGQIKETTVKNKELLMSDQELEVHIRELLEQGNRQCAITGLNFEFVGDGDNKHLRPSLDRIDSNGHYEKSNVQLVCRFVNFWKQATPDSEFRDLIRLVRESVNL
;
A
#
# COMPACT_ATOMS: atom_id res chain seq x y z
N MET A 1 57.16 -13.04 -4.60
CA MET A 1 56.91 -13.27 -3.16
C MET A 1 55.42 -13.50 -3.01
N ASN A 2 55.08 -14.70 -2.56
CA ASN A 2 53.79 -15.36 -2.42
C ASN A 2 52.49 -14.54 -2.56
N ALA A 3 51.64 -15.04 -3.47
CA ALA A 3 50.19 -15.00 -3.33
C ALA A 3 49.77 -15.45 -1.92
N ARG A 4 48.99 -14.63 -1.21
CA ARG A 4 48.12 -15.06 -0.12
C ARG A 4 46.71 -15.09 -0.73
N LEU A 5 46.26 -16.21 -1.31
CA LEU A 5 45.55 -17.33 -0.65
C LEU A 5 44.39 -16.87 0.23
N ASP A 6 43.23 -16.82 -0.41
CA ASP A 6 41.93 -17.37 0.02
C ASP A 6 41.51 -17.15 1.48
N GLN A 7 40.76 -16.08 1.75
CA GLN A 7 39.94 -15.97 2.97
C GLN A 7 38.46 -16.05 2.60
N PHE A 8 37.73 -16.97 3.24
CA PHE A 8 36.29 -17.15 3.11
C PHE A 8 35.60 -16.56 4.34
N ILE A 9 34.41 -15.99 4.14
CA ILE A 9 33.57 -15.53 5.25
C ILE A 9 32.29 -16.34 5.20
N THR A 10 32.04 -17.09 6.27
CA THR A 10 30.84 -17.91 6.43
C THR A 10 29.80 -17.04 7.14
N ILE A 11 28.80 -16.58 6.38
CA ILE A 11 27.59 -15.97 6.95
C ILE A 11 26.74 -17.15 7.44
N LEU A 12 26.34 -17.11 8.71
CA LEU A 12 25.68 -18.25 9.35
C LEU A 12 24.39 -18.61 8.58
N GLU A 13 24.43 -19.84 8.05
CA GLU A 13 23.41 -20.61 7.33
C GLU A 13 23.17 -20.38 5.83
N MET A 14 24.18 -19.94 5.06
CA MET A 14 24.42 -20.50 3.70
C MET A 14 25.71 -19.92 3.09
N GLN A 15 26.57 -20.79 2.56
CA GLN A 15 27.82 -20.39 1.91
C GLN A 15 27.56 -19.59 0.63
N ILE A 16 27.92 -18.29 0.61
CA ILE A 16 28.02 -17.49 -0.62
C ILE A 16 29.43 -16.86 -0.67
N PRO A 17 30.27 -17.16 -1.68
CA PRO A 17 31.62 -16.62 -1.76
C PRO A 17 31.62 -15.17 -2.24
N VAL A 18 32.16 -14.24 -1.43
CA VAL A 18 32.37 -12.82 -1.79
C VAL A 18 33.86 -12.56 -1.96
N ARG A 19 34.28 -12.01 -3.12
CA ARG A 19 35.70 -11.68 -3.39
C ARG A 19 36.04 -10.24 -2.95
N GLU A 20 37.30 -9.99 -2.64
CA GLU A 20 37.82 -8.64 -2.40
C GLU A 20 37.56 -7.75 -3.65
N ASN A 21 37.04 -6.54 -3.45
CA ASN A 21 36.51 -5.60 -4.46
C ASN A 21 35.16 -5.95 -5.12
N THR A 22 34.43 -6.96 -4.63
CA THR A 22 33.04 -7.16 -5.05
C THR A 22 32.18 -6.02 -4.53
N LYS A 23 31.32 -5.44 -5.38
CA LYS A 23 30.37 -4.41 -4.95
C LYS A 23 29.51 -4.96 -3.80
N LEU A 24 29.37 -4.14 -2.76
CA LEU A 24 28.62 -4.38 -1.52
C LEU A 24 27.35 -5.24 -1.70
N TYR A 25 26.62 -5.02 -2.80
CA TYR A 25 25.40 -5.73 -3.19
C TYR A 25 25.47 -7.27 -3.20
N ALA A 26 26.58 -7.89 -3.63
CA ALA A 26 26.64 -9.35 -3.77
C ALA A 26 26.77 -10.10 -2.43
N GLY A 27 27.24 -9.44 -1.37
CA GLY A 27 27.28 -10.02 -0.02
C GLY A 27 25.97 -9.89 0.76
N PHE A 28 24.99 -9.14 0.23
CA PHE A 28 23.79 -8.77 0.96
C PHE A 28 22.62 -9.75 0.82
N GLU A 29 22.57 -10.59 -0.22
CA GLU A 29 21.51 -11.60 -0.34
C GLU A 29 21.54 -12.61 0.81
N ALA A 30 22.73 -12.94 1.36
CA ALA A 30 22.88 -13.84 2.50
C ALA A 30 22.42 -13.24 3.84
N LEU A 31 22.52 -11.91 4.02
CA LEU A 31 22.27 -11.22 5.29
C LEU A 31 20.78 -11.02 5.60
N ARG A 32 19.89 -11.18 4.59
CA ARG A 32 18.44 -11.04 4.76
C ARG A 32 17.82 -12.10 5.69
N SER A 33 18.56 -13.17 5.94
CA SER A 33 18.10 -14.38 6.66
C SER A 33 18.52 -14.42 8.12
N CYS A 34 19.43 -13.56 8.59
CA CYS A 34 19.93 -13.61 9.95
C CYS A 34 19.05 -12.81 10.95
N ASP A 35 18.34 -13.55 11.82
CA ASP A 35 17.88 -13.11 13.15
C ASP A 35 17.17 -11.74 13.25
N GLY A 36 16.29 -11.43 12.29
CA GLY A 36 15.38 -10.27 12.40
C GLY A 36 16.08 -8.90 12.38
N LYS A 37 17.34 -8.82 11.93
CA LYS A 37 18.06 -7.55 11.73
C LYS A 37 17.88 -7.10 10.27
N THR A 38 17.36 -5.89 10.05
CA THR A 38 17.04 -5.37 8.70
C THR A 38 18.23 -4.67 8.04
N TYR A 39 18.22 -4.60 6.70
CA TYR A 39 19.16 -3.81 5.89
C TYR A 39 19.30 -2.36 6.40
N ARG A 40 18.18 -1.73 6.75
CA ARG A 40 18.15 -0.37 7.31
C ARG A 40 18.92 -0.27 8.64
N LYS A 41 18.83 -1.29 9.50
CA LYS A 41 19.54 -1.35 10.79
C LYS A 41 21.04 -1.52 10.62
N PHE A 42 21.49 -2.37 9.68
CA PHE A 42 22.91 -2.53 9.35
C PHE A 42 23.48 -1.25 8.69
N ARG A 43 22.72 -0.61 7.80
CA ARG A 43 23.07 0.65 7.13
C ARG A 43 23.24 1.81 8.13
N ASP A 44 22.35 1.93 9.11
CA ASP A 44 22.40 2.98 10.12
C ASP A 44 23.54 2.73 11.14
N LEU A 45 23.93 1.48 11.36
CA LEU A 45 25.12 1.11 12.16
C LEU A 45 26.44 1.38 11.42
N CYS A 46 26.47 1.19 10.09
CA CYS A 46 27.67 1.33 9.27
C CYS A 46 27.90 2.75 8.70
N GLY A 47 27.11 3.76 9.05
CA GLY A 47 27.09 5.04 8.34
C GLY A 47 27.20 6.30 9.21
N GLY A 48 28.01 7.27 8.75
CA GLY A 48 27.96 8.67 9.18
C GLY A 48 26.70 9.41 8.68
N PRO A 49 26.63 10.76 8.85
CA PRO A 49 25.41 11.55 8.62
C PRO A 49 24.74 11.27 7.27
N LYS A 50 23.41 11.16 7.27
CA LYS A 50 22.60 10.91 6.07
C LYS A 50 22.91 11.96 4.99
N GLY A 51 23.12 11.52 3.75
CA GLY A 51 23.30 12.40 2.58
C GLY A 51 24.73 12.88 2.26
N SER A 52 25.78 12.38 2.91
CA SER A 52 27.17 12.80 2.59
C SER A 52 27.76 12.10 1.36
N PRO A 53 28.37 12.85 0.41
CA PRO A 53 29.09 12.30 -0.75
C PRO A 53 30.43 11.60 -0.42
N GLU A 54 30.90 11.68 0.84
CA GLU A 54 32.16 11.03 1.29
C GLU A 54 31.97 9.59 1.78
N ARG A 55 30.81 8.96 1.53
CA ARG A 55 30.57 7.54 1.85
C ARG A 55 31.42 6.62 0.97
N GLN A 56 32.68 6.41 1.34
CA GLN A 56 33.53 5.34 0.83
C GLN A 56 33.99 4.48 1.99
N PHE A 57 33.56 3.22 2.01
CA PHE A 57 34.09 2.22 2.94
C PHE A 57 34.87 1.17 2.16
N SER A 58 36.06 0.83 2.64
CA SER A 58 36.78 -0.31 2.08
C SER A 58 36.04 -1.59 2.46
N PRO A 59 36.01 -2.60 1.57
CA PRO A 59 35.42 -3.90 1.87
C PRO A 59 35.91 -4.48 3.21
N SER A 60 37.18 -4.28 3.54
CA SER A 60 37.80 -4.74 4.79
C SER A 60 37.17 -4.12 6.04
N THR A 61 36.74 -2.85 5.99
CA THR A 61 36.09 -2.17 7.13
C THR A 61 34.67 -2.70 7.37
N VAL A 62 33.94 -2.97 6.29
CA VAL A 62 32.57 -3.52 6.36
C VAL A 62 32.59 -4.94 6.90
N LEU A 63 33.56 -5.75 6.47
CA LEU A 63 33.73 -7.13 6.93
C LEU A 63 34.09 -7.19 8.42
N ARG A 64 34.96 -6.28 8.90
CA ARG A 64 35.31 -6.17 10.32
C ARG A 64 34.10 -5.82 11.20
N ILE A 65 33.29 -4.85 10.78
CA ILE A 65 32.08 -4.44 11.52
C ILE A 65 31.03 -5.57 11.51
N ALA A 66 30.90 -6.29 10.40
CA ALA A 66 30.00 -7.43 10.30
C ALA A 66 30.44 -8.58 11.23
N GLU A 67 31.73 -8.81 11.42
CA GLU A 67 32.25 -9.80 12.38
C GLU A 67 32.05 -9.35 13.83
N GLU A 68 32.36 -8.08 14.15
CA GLU A 68 32.23 -7.49 15.49
C GLU A 68 30.77 -7.49 16.00
N GLU A 69 29.80 -7.26 15.12
CA GLU A 69 28.36 -7.19 15.44
C GLU A 69 27.61 -8.54 15.29
N GLY A 70 28.36 -9.61 15.02
CA GLY A 70 27.85 -10.99 14.95
C GLY A 70 27.08 -11.34 13.68
N PHE A 71 27.29 -10.61 12.58
CA PHE A 71 26.70 -10.88 11.27
C PHE A 71 27.50 -11.90 10.43
N ALA A 72 28.78 -12.15 10.74
CA ALA A 72 29.64 -13.06 9.97
C ALA A 72 30.80 -13.68 10.81
N ARG A 73 31.44 -14.76 10.34
CA ARG A 73 32.67 -15.36 10.92
C ARG A 73 33.67 -15.74 9.83
N LEU A 74 34.98 -15.54 10.05
CA LEU A 74 36.05 -15.88 9.10
C LEU A 74 36.41 -17.38 9.12
N GLU A 75 36.54 -18.03 7.96
CA GLU A 75 37.08 -19.40 7.79
C GLU A 75 38.10 -19.49 6.63
N LEU A 76 39.11 -20.36 6.75
CA LEU A 76 40.24 -20.49 5.81
C LEU A 76 40.10 -21.73 4.90
N SER A 77 40.16 -21.51 3.57
CA SER A 77 40.51 -22.39 2.41
C SER A 77 39.83 -23.78 2.29
N ILE A 78 39.31 -24.27 1.14
CA ILE A 78 39.95 -24.85 -0.07
C ILE A 78 38.80 -25.22 -1.09
N GLY A 79 38.96 -25.03 -2.42
CA GLY A 79 37.94 -25.33 -3.48
C GLY A 79 37.73 -26.84 -3.82
N PRO A 80 36.75 -27.28 -4.68
CA PRO A 80 36.74 -27.03 -6.15
C PRO A 80 35.39 -27.04 -6.97
N GLN A 81 35.46 -26.43 -8.17
CA GLN A 81 34.92 -26.71 -9.54
C GLN A 81 33.40 -26.78 -9.95
N PRO A 82 33.07 -26.42 -11.23
CA PRO A 82 31.75 -25.95 -11.70
C PRO A 82 30.94 -26.95 -12.58
N GLY A 83 29.62 -26.77 -12.62
CA GLY A 83 28.75 -27.43 -13.61
C GLY A 83 27.26 -27.12 -13.44
N GLU A 84 26.62 -26.82 -14.58
CA GLU A 84 25.17 -26.76 -14.87
C GLU A 84 24.41 -25.43 -14.62
N SER A 85 24.02 -24.80 -15.74
CA SER A 85 22.95 -23.79 -15.82
C SER A 85 21.65 -24.49 -16.23
N PRO A 86 20.50 -24.19 -15.61
CA PRO A 86 19.22 -24.59 -16.16
C PRO A 86 18.66 -23.47 -17.04
N VAL A 87 18.38 -23.85 -18.29
CA VAL A 87 17.47 -23.15 -19.19
C VAL A 87 16.05 -23.39 -18.67
N ILE A 88 15.32 -22.32 -18.32
CA ILE A 88 13.88 -22.40 -18.07
C ILE A 88 13.16 -21.75 -19.24
N SER A 89 12.67 -22.60 -20.14
CA SER A 89 11.61 -22.28 -21.07
C SER A 89 10.28 -22.60 -20.40
N ASN A 90 9.42 -21.60 -20.19
CA ASN A 90 8.05 -21.80 -19.73
C ASN A 90 7.12 -20.83 -20.48
N THR A 91 6.63 -21.27 -21.63
CA THR A 91 5.42 -20.72 -22.24
C THR A 91 4.22 -21.32 -21.51
N SER A 92 3.83 -20.71 -20.38
CA SER A 92 2.55 -21.01 -19.74
C SER A 92 1.49 -20.16 -20.45
N SER A 93 0.82 -20.71 -21.46
CA SER A 93 -0.35 -20.02 -22.02
C SER A 93 -1.51 -20.18 -21.05
N TYR A 94 -1.87 -19.12 -20.33
CA TYR A 94 -3.13 -19.11 -19.60
C TYR A 94 -4.26 -19.35 -20.61
N SER A 95 -5.12 -20.35 -20.33
CA SER A 95 -6.34 -20.57 -21.09
C SER A 95 -7.44 -19.71 -20.46
N PHE A 96 -7.93 -18.73 -21.20
CA PHE A 96 -8.98 -17.82 -20.74
C PHE A 96 -10.35 -18.38 -21.10
N SER A 97 -11.33 -18.29 -20.19
CA SER A 97 -12.70 -18.64 -20.53
C SER A 97 -13.29 -17.59 -21.49
N ASP A 98 -14.12 -18.04 -22.44
CA ASP A 98 -14.82 -17.15 -23.38
C ASP A 98 -15.67 -16.10 -22.66
N GLN A 99 -16.16 -16.42 -21.46
CA GLN A 99 -16.92 -15.50 -20.60
C GLN A 99 -16.07 -14.29 -20.16
N VAL A 100 -14.83 -14.52 -19.71
CA VAL A 100 -13.94 -13.44 -19.27
C VAL A 100 -13.55 -12.53 -20.44
N LEU A 101 -13.23 -13.12 -21.59
CA LEU A 101 -12.91 -12.34 -22.80
C LEU A 101 -14.12 -11.53 -23.28
N THR A 102 -15.32 -12.10 -23.19
CA THR A 102 -16.57 -11.41 -23.54
C THR A 102 -16.87 -10.25 -22.60
N ALA A 103 -16.70 -10.45 -21.28
CA ALA A 103 -16.89 -9.41 -20.28
C ALA A 103 -15.93 -8.22 -20.49
N LEU A 104 -14.65 -8.51 -20.78
CA LEU A 104 -13.65 -7.47 -21.07
C LEU A 104 -13.94 -6.72 -22.37
N LYS A 105 -14.36 -7.41 -23.43
CA LYS A 105 -14.78 -6.77 -24.69
C LYS A 105 -16.02 -5.90 -24.51
N ALA A 106 -16.98 -6.33 -23.69
CA ALA A 106 -18.17 -5.55 -23.38
C ALA A 106 -17.81 -4.27 -22.59
N ALA A 107 -16.91 -4.39 -21.61
CA ALA A 107 -16.41 -3.26 -20.83
C ALA A 107 -15.74 -2.18 -21.70
N ALA A 108 -15.12 -2.57 -22.81
CA ALA A 108 -14.49 -1.63 -23.73
C ALA A 108 -15.47 -0.66 -24.38
N SER A 109 -16.78 -0.95 -24.43
CA SER A 109 -17.78 -0.04 -25.01
C SER A 109 -18.27 1.05 -24.04
N ASP A 110 -17.81 1.03 -22.79
CA ASP A 110 -18.22 2.00 -21.77
C ASP A 110 -17.59 3.38 -22.01
N ASN A 111 -18.37 4.45 -21.86
CA ASN A 111 -17.92 5.81 -22.16
C ASN A 111 -16.77 6.28 -21.27
N ASP A 112 -16.79 5.92 -19.97
CA ASP A 112 -15.76 6.36 -19.02
C ASP A 112 -14.45 5.59 -19.29
N VAL A 113 -14.56 4.32 -19.66
CA VAL A 113 -13.43 3.50 -20.13
C VAL A 113 -12.84 4.08 -21.42
N GLN A 114 -13.67 4.43 -22.38
CA GLN A 114 -13.23 5.05 -23.63
C GLN A 114 -12.52 6.40 -23.40
N GLU A 115 -12.95 7.17 -22.41
CA GLU A 115 -12.25 8.40 -22.02
C GLU A 115 -10.85 8.11 -21.48
N ILE A 116 -10.70 7.14 -20.59
CA ILE A 116 -9.39 6.71 -20.06
C ILE A 116 -8.49 6.20 -21.19
N ILE A 117 -9.01 5.36 -22.10
CA ILE A 117 -8.25 4.83 -23.24
C ILE A 117 -7.75 5.97 -24.13
N ARG A 118 -8.59 6.99 -24.42
CA ARG A 118 -8.20 8.14 -25.24
C ARG A 118 -7.05 8.96 -24.62
N ASN A 119 -6.88 8.92 -23.31
CA ASN A 119 -5.84 9.66 -22.59
C ASN A 119 -4.48 8.93 -22.55
N GLU A 120 -4.40 7.67 -22.99
CA GLU A 120 -3.20 6.83 -22.91
C GLU A 120 -1.94 7.53 -23.45
N ALA A 121 -2.00 7.98 -24.71
CA ALA A 121 -0.84 8.57 -25.40
C ALA A 121 -0.37 9.87 -24.74
N GLU A 122 -1.29 10.67 -24.21
CA GLU A 122 -0.96 11.91 -23.51
C GLU A 122 -0.27 11.63 -22.18
N VAL A 123 -0.83 10.73 -21.37
CA VAL A 123 -0.32 10.42 -20.03
C VAL A 123 1.03 9.73 -20.12
N ILE A 124 1.17 8.71 -20.98
CA ILE A 124 2.44 8.02 -21.20
C ILE A 124 3.47 8.98 -21.81
N GLY A 125 3.07 9.82 -22.77
CA GLY A 125 3.96 10.81 -23.38
C GLY A 125 4.48 11.85 -22.38
N ARG A 126 3.64 12.26 -21.41
CA ARG A 126 4.01 13.23 -20.36
C ARG A 126 4.85 12.61 -19.26
N PHE A 127 4.41 11.47 -18.70
CA PHE A 127 5.00 10.91 -17.48
C PHE A 127 6.01 9.79 -17.73
N GLY A 128 5.92 9.06 -18.84
CA GLY A 128 6.88 8.00 -19.17
C GLY A 128 8.34 8.45 -19.16
N PRO A 129 8.71 9.56 -19.84
CA PRO A 129 10.10 10.04 -19.87
C PRO A 129 10.69 10.35 -18.49
N ILE A 130 9.91 10.96 -17.59
CA ILE A 130 10.40 11.36 -16.26
C ILE A 130 10.55 10.17 -15.30
N PHE A 131 9.86 9.05 -15.57
CA PHE A 131 10.00 7.81 -14.82
C PHE A 131 11.00 6.82 -15.45
N HIS A 132 11.77 7.25 -16.44
CA HIS A 132 12.83 6.43 -17.04
C HIS A 132 14.10 6.40 -16.16
N PRO A 133 14.87 5.30 -16.09
CA PRO A 133 16.05 5.14 -15.23
C PRO A 133 17.10 6.25 -15.29
N HIS A 134 17.19 6.94 -16.43
CA HIS A 134 18.16 8.03 -16.62
C HIS A 134 17.69 9.37 -16.03
N GLU A 135 16.38 9.58 -15.90
CA GLU A 135 15.76 10.84 -15.45
C GLU A 135 15.19 10.73 -14.03
N ILE A 136 14.79 9.53 -13.60
CA ILE A 136 14.09 9.33 -12.32
C ILE A 136 14.89 9.79 -11.10
N GLY A 137 16.23 9.74 -11.18
CA GLY A 137 17.12 10.20 -10.11
C GLY A 137 17.09 11.72 -9.89
N THR A 138 16.55 12.49 -10.84
CA THR A 138 16.46 13.96 -10.79
C THR A 138 15.01 14.47 -10.76
N ILE A 139 14.01 13.57 -10.66
CA ILE A 139 12.60 13.96 -10.64
C ILE A 139 12.33 15.04 -9.57
N SER A 140 11.59 16.08 -9.97
CA SER A 140 11.19 17.14 -9.05
C SER A 140 10.00 16.71 -8.19
N GLU A 141 9.84 17.34 -7.03
CA GLU A 141 8.66 17.12 -6.19
C GLU A 141 7.37 17.49 -6.94
N ASP A 142 7.40 18.59 -7.70
CA ASP A 142 6.25 19.06 -8.47
C ASP A 142 5.85 18.07 -9.56
N ASP A 143 6.82 17.53 -10.32
CA ASP A 143 6.54 16.53 -11.37
C ASP A 143 5.93 15.26 -10.77
N PHE A 144 6.47 14.79 -9.64
CA PHE A 144 5.95 13.62 -8.95
C PHE A 144 4.55 13.88 -8.40
N ARG A 145 4.31 15.02 -7.74
CA ARG A 145 2.98 15.43 -7.25
C ARG A 145 1.98 15.58 -8.39
N ASP A 146 2.42 16.11 -9.52
CA ASP A 146 1.57 16.25 -10.70
C ASP A 146 1.13 14.89 -11.23
N PHE A 147 2.01 13.89 -11.28
CA PHE A 147 1.61 12.52 -11.61
C PHE A 147 0.55 11.96 -10.64
N LEU A 148 0.64 12.26 -9.34
CA LEU A 148 -0.32 11.72 -8.36
C LEU A 148 -1.74 12.31 -8.50
N LYS A 149 -1.91 13.48 -9.12
CA LYS A 149 -3.21 14.15 -9.28
C LYS A 149 -4.02 13.51 -10.41
N PHE A 150 -5.28 13.19 -10.12
CA PHE A 150 -6.18 12.60 -11.12
C PHE A 150 -6.35 13.47 -12.36
N GLU A 151 -6.43 14.80 -12.19
CA GLU A 151 -6.54 15.77 -13.28
C GLU A 151 -5.42 15.64 -14.32
N ASN A 152 -4.26 15.13 -13.89
CA ASN A 152 -3.07 14.97 -14.71
C ASN A 152 -2.83 13.53 -15.17
N ASN A 153 -2.97 12.53 -14.30
CA ASN A 153 -2.78 11.12 -14.68
C ASN A 153 -4.01 10.53 -15.40
N LYS A 154 -5.17 11.17 -15.30
CA LYS A 154 -6.43 10.85 -16.01
C LYS A 154 -6.92 9.40 -15.88
N HIS A 155 -6.42 8.65 -14.89
CA HIS A 155 -6.72 7.24 -14.75
C HIS A 155 -6.91 6.81 -13.29
N TRP A 156 -6.03 7.24 -12.38
CA TRP A 156 -6.00 6.76 -10.99
C TRP A 156 -6.35 7.86 -9.98
N THR A 157 -7.57 7.79 -9.45
CA THR A 157 -8.11 8.75 -8.48
C THR A 157 -7.53 8.60 -7.06
N THR A 158 -6.95 7.44 -6.73
CA THR A 158 -6.54 7.13 -5.35
C THR A 158 -5.08 7.43 -5.04
N LEU A 159 -4.25 7.74 -6.06
CA LEU A 159 -2.82 8.00 -5.89
C LEU A 159 -2.55 9.26 -5.04
N GLU A 160 -3.39 10.28 -5.18
CA GLU A 160 -3.23 11.56 -4.49
C GLU A 160 -3.25 11.43 -2.95
N ARG A 161 -3.88 10.37 -2.42
CA ARG A 161 -3.96 10.10 -0.97
C ARG A 161 -2.59 9.92 -0.32
N GLN A 162 -1.56 9.56 -1.09
CA GLN A 162 -0.20 9.32 -0.58
C GLN A 162 0.73 10.53 -0.73
N LYS A 163 0.28 11.64 -1.38
CA LYS A 163 1.15 12.75 -1.80
C LYS A 163 1.97 13.37 -0.67
N ASN A 164 1.37 13.58 0.49
CA ASN A 164 2.04 14.28 1.59
C ASN A 164 3.13 13.41 2.23
N ARG A 165 2.91 12.10 2.34
CA ARG A 165 3.87 11.18 2.99
C ARG A 165 5.06 10.83 2.10
N LEU A 166 4.86 10.77 0.79
CA LEU A 166 5.90 10.37 -0.16
C LEU A 166 6.88 11.50 -0.47
N CYS A 167 6.42 12.75 -0.44
CA CYS A 167 7.25 13.91 -0.78
C CYS A 167 7.94 14.55 0.44
N GLU A 168 7.85 13.93 1.63
CA GLU A 168 8.53 14.39 2.85
C GLU A 168 10.06 14.31 2.71
N ASP A 169 10.56 13.25 2.05
CA ASP A 169 11.97 13.02 1.78
C ASP A 169 12.14 12.61 0.31
N MET A 170 12.48 13.60 -0.53
CA MET A 170 12.64 13.38 -1.97
C MET A 170 13.87 12.53 -2.31
N ASP A 171 14.87 12.46 -1.44
CA ASP A 171 16.08 11.67 -1.70
C ASP A 171 15.80 10.17 -1.49
N ASP A 172 15.14 9.82 -0.39
CA ASP A 172 14.66 8.45 -0.14
C ASP A 172 13.65 8.01 -1.24
N LEU A 173 12.79 8.92 -1.71
CA LEU A 173 11.87 8.66 -2.80
C LEU A 173 12.61 8.39 -4.13
N ARG A 174 13.56 9.24 -4.52
CA ARG A 174 14.35 9.08 -5.74
C ARG A 174 15.15 7.79 -5.73
N GLU A 175 15.73 7.41 -4.59
CA GLU A 175 16.45 6.14 -4.44
C GLU A 175 15.52 4.95 -4.68
N ALA A 176 14.36 4.92 -4.01
CA ALA A 176 13.38 3.85 -4.17
C ALA A 176 12.82 3.76 -5.60
N LEU A 177 12.53 4.90 -6.24
CA LEU A 177 12.05 4.93 -7.61
C LEU A 177 13.13 4.53 -8.61
N SER A 178 14.40 4.92 -8.39
CA SER A 178 15.54 4.50 -9.21
C SER A 178 15.72 2.99 -9.18
N VAL A 179 15.59 2.38 -8.00
CA VAL A 179 15.55 0.92 -7.85
C VAL A 179 14.35 0.33 -8.60
N LEU A 180 13.16 0.91 -8.42
CA LEU A 180 11.92 0.38 -9.00
C LEU A 180 12.01 0.27 -10.52
N VAL A 181 12.61 1.25 -11.20
CA VAL A 181 12.64 1.30 -12.68
C VAL A 181 13.87 0.65 -13.31
N ASP A 182 14.83 0.14 -12.53
CA ASP A 182 16.08 -0.44 -13.05
C ASP A 182 15.88 -1.79 -13.80
N GLU A 183 15.58 -1.74 -15.09
CA GLU A 183 15.37 -2.95 -15.92
C GLU A 183 16.59 -3.90 -16.01
N THR A 184 17.76 -3.56 -15.45
CA THR A 184 18.89 -4.49 -15.35
C THR A 184 18.70 -5.56 -14.26
N ARG A 185 17.71 -5.38 -13.39
CA ARG A 185 17.39 -6.27 -12.27
C ARG A 185 16.00 -6.93 -12.44
N PRO A 186 15.81 -8.16 -11.95
CA PRO A 186 14.49 -8.81 -11.93
C PRO A 186 13.44 -7.93 -11.24
N ILE A 187 12.23 -7.86 -11.80
CA ILE A 187 11.15 -7.02 -11.27
C ILE A 187 10.78 -7.41 -9.83
N ALA A 188 10.85 -8.69 -9.48
CA ALA A 188 10.56 -9.15 -8.12
C ALA A 188 11.45 -8.46 -7.07
N ASN A 189 12.77 -8.42 -7.32
CA ASN A 189 13.73 -7.83 -6.39
C ASN A 189 13.53 -6.31 -6.27
N ARG A 190 13.30 -5.63 -7.40
CA ARG A 190 13.07 -4.18 -7.43
C ARG A 190 11.80 -3.78 -6.70
N PHE A 191 10.72 -4.51 -6.94
CA PHE A 191 9.42 -4.20 -6.37
C PHE A 191 9.41 -4.45 -4.86
N ASP A 192 10.06 -5.52 -4.38
CA ASP A 192 10.23 -5.75 -2.94
C ASP A 192 11.01 -4.62 -2.28
N GLU A 193 12.17 -4.26 -2.84
CA GLU A 193 13.05 -3.23 -2.28
C GLU A 193 12.39 -1.85 -2.27
N ALA A 194 11.76 -1.43 -3.37
CA ALA A 194 11.02 -0.17 -3.42
C ALA A 194 9.84 -0.15 -2.44
N SER A 195 9.23 -1.30 -2.14
CA SER A 195 8.10 -1.40 -1.21
C SER A 195 8.46 -1.16 0.26
N GLU A 196 9.74 -1.10 0.59
CA GLU A 196 10.24 -0.74 1.93
C GLU A 196 10.16 0.77 2.20
N LEU A 197 9.96 1.59 1.15
CA LEU A 197 9.66 3.01 1.32
C LEU A 197 8.24 3.17 1.86
N ARG A 198 8.14 3.77 3.05
CA ARG A 198 6.85 3.97 3.72
C ARG A 198 5.97 4.89 2.88
N GLY A 199 4.76 4.43 2.57
CA GLY A 199 3.79 5.18 1.76
C GLY A 199 3.82 4.83 0.27
N LEU A 200 4.86 4.15 -0.21
CA LEU A 200 4.97 3.70 -1.59
C LEU A 200 4.27 2.34 -1.75
N GLY A 201 2.96 2.38 -2.02
CA GLY A 201 2.11 1.20 -2.12
C GLY A 201 2.14 0.52 -3.50
N LYS A 202 1.66 -0.73 -3.57
CA LYS A 202 1.59 -1.53 -4.82
C LYS A 202 0.89 -0.82 -5.98
N GLY A 203 -0.19 -0.08 -5.70
CA GLY A 203 -0.93 0.67 -6.72
C GLY A 203 -0.09 1.81 -7.32
N THR A 204 0.63 2.56 -6.49
CA THR A 204 1.51 3.65 -6.95
C THR A 204 2.70 3.10 -7.73
N MET A 205 3.39 2.08 -7.20
CA MET A 205 4.55 1.48 -7.87
C MET A 205 4.18 0.90 -9.24
N SER A 206 3.09 0.14 -9.31
CA SER A 206 2.67 -0.49 -10.57
C SER A 206 2.11 0.51 -11.59
N ALA A 207 1.50 1.62 -11.15
CA ALA A 207 1.12 2.72 -12.04
C ALA A 207 2.35 3.44 -12.63
N ILE A 208 3.38 3.70 -11.81
CA ILE A 208 4.66 4.25 -12.27
C ILE A 208 5.31 3.32 -13.29
N LEU A 209 5.36 2.01 -13.00
CA LEU A 209 5.91 1.02 -13.91
C LEU A 209 5.13 0.90 -15.22
N LEU A 210 3.80 1.03 -15.20
CA LEU A 210 2.99 1.05 -16.42
C LEU A 210 3.33 2.26 -17.29
N VAL A 211 3.45 3.47 -16.73
CA VAL A 211 3.78 4.64 -17.56
C VAL A 211 5.24 4.63 -18.03
N ALA A 212 6.16 4.08 -17.24
CA ALA A 212 7.58 3.95 -17.61
C ALA A 212 7.81 2.85 -18.67
N TYR A 213 7.06 1.75 -18.58
CA TYR A 213 7.20 0.56 -19.43
C TYR A 213 5.84 -0.04 -19.81
N PRO A 214 5.08 0.63 -20.70
CA PRO A 214 3.68 0.30 -20.97
C PRO A 214 3.45 -1.07 -21.59
N ASP A 215 4.48 -1.68 -22.18
CA ASP A 215 4.42 -3.01 -22.78
C ASP A 215 4.85 -4.13 -21.83
N ARG A 216 5.33 -3.80 -20.61
CA ARG A 216 5.93 -4.77 -19.68
C ARG A 216 5.15 -4.96 -18.40
N TYR A 217 4.64 -3.88 -17.82
CA TYR A 217 4.12 -3.89 -16.46
C TYR A 217 2.68 -3.41 -16.41
N GLY A 218 1.81 -4.24 -15.84
CA GLY A 218 0.41 -3.89 -15.58
C GLY A 218 0.22 -3.35 -14.16
N VAL A 219 -0.93 -2.72 -13.93
CA VAL A 219 -1.26 -2.16 -12.61
C VAL A 219 -1.76 -3.25 -11.68
N TRP A 220 -1.17 -3.32 -10.49
CA TRP A 220 -1.61 -4.17 -9.39
C TRP A 220 -2.19 -3.32 -8.26
N ASN A 221 -3.51 -3.22 -8.25
CA ASN A 221 -4.29 -2.51 -7.24
C ASN A 221 -5.46 -3.39 -6.74
N GLY A 222 -6.35 -2.84 -5.91
CA GLY A 222 -7.48 -3.60 -5.39
C GLY A 222 -8.48 -4.06 -6.46
N VAL A 223 -8.60 -3.30 -7.55
CA VAL A 223 -9.51 -3.55 -8.69
C VAL A 223 -8.97 -4.68 -9.55
N SER A 224 -7.73 -4.59 -10.04
CA SER A 224 -7.12 -5.65 -10.86
C SER A 224 -6.97 -6.95 -10.07
N GLU A 225 -6.64 -6.88 -8.78
CA GLU A 225 -6.62 -8.05 -7.90
C GLU A 225 -8.02 -8.68 -7.72
N ALA A 226 -9.07 -7.88 -7.56
CA ALA A 226 -10.44 -8.41 -7.49
C ALA A 226 -10.85 -9.10 -8.77
N ALA A 227 -10.57 -8.46 -9.92
CA ALA A 227 -10.91 -8.98 -11.22
C ALA A 227 -10.24 -10.33 -11.47
N LEU A 228 -8.92 -10.43 -11.26
CA LEU A 228 -8.17 -11.66 -11.46
C LEU A 228 -8.65 -12.79 -10.54
N LEU A 229 -8.98 -12.50 -9.27
CA LEU A 229 -9.53 -13.51 -8.36
C LEU A 229 -10.91 -13.99 -8.80
N ASN A 230 -11.82 -13.06 -9.10
CA ASN A 230 -13.21 -13.37 -9.47
C ASN A 230 -13.31 -14.06 -10.83
N SER A 231 -12.38 -13.77 -11.74
CA SER A 231 -12.30 -14.41 -13.04
C SER A 231 -11.53 -15.74 -13.02
N GLY A 232 -11.04 -16.19 -11.86
CA GLY A 232 -10.22 -17.40 -11.73
C GLY A 232 -8.85 -17.31 -12.42
N LEU A 233 -8.37 -16.11 -12.70
CA LEU A 233 -7.08 -15.84 -13.38
C LEU A 233 -5.95 -15.47 -12.43
N TRP A 234 -6.20 -15.49 -11.12
CA TRP A 234 -5.16 -15.23 -10.13
C TRP A 234 -4.01 -16.24 -10.29
N PRO A 235 -2.74 -15.78 -10.39
CA PRO A 235 -1.63 -16.68 -10.64
C PRO A 235 -1.45 -17.67 -9.49
N LYS A 236 -0.91 -18.85 -9.82
CA LYS A 236 -0.45 -19.80 -8.81
C LYS A 236 0.81 -19.22 -8.16
N LEU A 237 0.76 -19.09 -6.84
CA LEU A 237 1.84 -18.51 -6.05
C LEU A 237 2.29 -19.50 -4.99
N ASP A 238 3.58 -19.61 -4.80
CA ASP A 238 4.15 -20.42 -3.74
C ASP A 238 3.85 -19.83 -2.36
N ARG A 239 3.78 -20.72 -1.37
CA ARG A 239 3.56 -20.30 0.00
C ARG A 239 4.77 -19.48 0.48
N GLY A 240 4.51 -18.24 0.90
CA GLY A 240 5.56 -17.32 1.34
C GLY A 240 6.08 -16.39 0.26
N ALA A 241 5.50 -16.43 -0.96
CA ALA A 241 5.92 -15.54 -2.05
C ALA A 241 5.92 -14.07 -1.63
N THR A 242 7.00 -13.37 -1.99
CA THR A 242 7.20 -11.95 -1.70
C THR A 242 6.23 -11.06 -2.47
N LYS A 243 6.23 -9.74 -2.23
CA LYS A 243 5.35 -8.84 -2.99
C LYS A 243 5.81 -8.76 -4.45
N GLY A 244 7.11 -8.75 -4.68
CA GLY A 244 7.71 -8.71 -6.00
C GLY A 244 7.45 -9.97 -6.80
N GLU A 245 7.60 -11.15 -6.21
CA GLU A 245 7.29 -12.43 -6.88
C GLU A 245 5.81 -12.50 -7.29
N LYS A 246 4.92 -12.01 -6.41
CA LYS A 246 3.49 -11.87 -6.74
C LYS A 246 3.28 -10.92 -7.90
N TYR A 247 3.93 -9.77 -7.87
CA TYR A 247 3.78 -8.76 -8.91
C TYR A 247 4.29 -9.23 -10.27
N ASP A 248 5.41 -9.95 -10.31
CA ASP A 248 5.95 -10.55 -11.53
C ASP A 248 4.97 -11.54 -12.16
N ALA A 249 4.44 -12.47 -11.35
CA ALA A 249 3.45 -13.44 -11.79
C ALA A 249 2.14 -12.78 -12.28
N ILE A 250 1.69 -11.71 -11.60
CA ILE A 250 0.54 -10.92 -12.04
C ILE A 250 0.83 -10.23 -13.37
N CYS A 251 2.00 -9.62 -13.55
CA CYS A 251 2.36 -8.97 -14.81
C CYS A 251 2.44 -9.97 -15.98
N GLN A 252 2.83 -11.22 -15.74
CA GLN A 252 2.73 -12.26 -16.74
C GLN A 252 1.27 -12.49 -17.17
N VAL A 253 0.36 -12.72 -16.21
CA VAL A 253 -1.08 -12.90 -16.49
C VAL A 253 -1.66 -11.70 -17.26
N LEU A 254 -1.37 -10.48 -16.81
CA LEU A 254 -1.90 -9.26 -17.44
C LEU A 254 -1.40 -9.10 -18.88
N ARG A 255 -0.12 -9.38 -19.15
CA ARG A 255 0.44 -9.37 -20.51
C ARG A 255 -0.22 -10.42 -21.39
N ASP A 256 -0.44 -11.62 -20.88
CA ASP A 256 -1.08 -12.68 -21.64
C ASP A 256 -2.51 -12.30 -22.01
N ILE A 257 -3.28 -11.69 -21.10
CA ILE A 257 -4.64 -11.17 -21.39
C ILE A 257 -4.59 -10.07 -22.45
N ALA A 258 -3.70 -9.08 -22.27
CA ALA A 258 -3.56 -7.96 -23.18
C ALA A 258 -3.18 -8.41 -24.60
N GLN A 259 -2.27 -9.37 -24.73
CA GLN A 259 -1.88 -9.97 -26.00
C GLN A 259 -3.04 -10.72 -26.67
N ASN A 260 -3.79 -11.52 -25.91
CA ASN A 260 -4.92 -12.28 -26.46
C ASN A 260 -6.09 -11.38 -26.91
N LEU A 261 -6.28 -10.25 -26.23
CA LEU A 261 -7.28 -9.25 -26.62
C LEU A 261 -6.74 -8.24 -27.66
N ASN A 262 -5.44 -8.25 -27.94
CA ASN A 262 -4.74 -7.27 -28.78
C ASN A 262 -5.02 -5.81 -28.32
N ILE A 263 -4.82 -5.56 -27.03
CA ILE A 263 -4.99 -4.25 -26.37
C ILE A 263 -3.73 -3.90 -25.55
N SER A 264 -3.58 -2.63 -25.18
CA SER A 264 -2.51 -2.19 -24.27
C SER A 264 -2.78 -2.58 -22.81
N LEU A 265 -1.73 -2.62 -21.99
CA LEU A 265 -1.88 -2.83 -20.54
C LEU A 265 -2.60 -1.65 -19.86
N TRP A 266 -2.47 -0.44 -20.41
CA TRP A 266 -3.26 0.73 -20.01
C TRP A 266 -4.74 0.50 -20.26
N THR A 267 -5.09 0.07 -21.47
CA THR A 267 -6.47 -0.27 -21.81
C THR A 267 -6.98 -1.36 -20.87
N LEU A 268 -6.22 -2.43 -20.66
CA LEU A 268 -6.61 -3.51 -19.76
C LEU A 268 -6.89 -3.04 -18.32
N ASP A 269 -6.07 -2.13 -17.75
CA ASP A 269 -6.32 -1.59 -16.41
C ASP A 269 -7.67 -0.84 -16.31
N SER A 270 -8.05 -0.14 -17.39
CA SER A 270 -9.33 0.55 -17.48
C SER A 270 -10.53 -0.42 -17.57
N LEU A 271 -10.38 -1.57 -18.24
CA LEU A 271 -11.48 -2.52 -18.45
C LEU A 271 -11.96 -3.16 -17.14
N TRP A 272 -11.07 -3.36 -16.17
CA TRP A 272 -11.42 -3.99 -14.89
C TRP A 272 -12.53 -3.26 -14.12
N TRP A 273 -12.70 -1.96 -14.35
CA TRP A 273 -13.72 -1.14 -13.70
C TRP A 273 -15.15 -1.45 -14.16
N ARG A 274 -15.31 -2.01 -15.37
CA ARG A 274 -16.62 -2.23 -16.00
C ARG A 274 -16.87 -3.67 -16.42
N ALA A 275 -15.85 -4.53 -16.34
CA ALA A 275 -16.01 -5.94 -16.61
C ALA A 275 -16.84 -6.60 -15.50
N ASN A 276 -18.00 -7.14 -15.86
CA ASN A 276 -18.82 -7.90 -14.94
C ASN A 276 -18.44 -9.39 -15.02
N PHE A 277 -17.95 -9.94 -13.92
CA PHE A 277 -17.55 -11.35 -13.81
C PHE A 277 -18.52 -12.16 -12.94
N ASP A 278 -19.76 -11.69 -12.78
CA ASP A 278 -20.80 -12.44 -12.09
C ASP A 278 -20.93 -13.82 -12.74
N ASN A 279 -20.63 -14.88 -11.96
CA ASN A 279 -20.86 -16.26 -12.34
C ASN A 279 -22.37 -16.48 -12.40
N ASP A 280 -22.93 -16.52 -13.61
CA ASP A 280 -24.27 -17.05 -13.86
C ASP A 280 -24.27 -18.58 -13.66
N GLU A 281 -24.08 -19.02 -12.42
CA GLU A 281 -24.54 -20.32 -11.92
C GLU A 281 -25.39 -20.08 -10.66
N ILE A 282 -26.56 -19.46 -10.86
CA ILE A 282 -27.66 -19.56 -9.90
C ILE A 282 -28.84 -20.18 -10.65
N GLU A 283 -29.28 -21.34 -10.16
CA GLU A 283 -30.40 -22.11 -10.71
C GLU A 283 -31.66 -21.25 -10.95
N PRO A 284 -32.45 -21.55 -12.00
CA PRO A 284 -33.55 -20.70 -12.49
C PRO A 284 -34.84 -20.78 -11.64
N SER A 285 -34.74 -20.77 -10.32
CA SER A 285 -35.91 -20.76 -9.43
C SER A 285 -35.79 -19.73 -8.31
N GLN A 286 -35.80 -18.45 -8.67
CA GLN A 286 -36.45 -17.37 -7.90
C GLN A 286 -36.32 -16.03 -8.64
N LYS A 287 -37.06 -15.89 -9.75
CA LYS A 287 -37.37 -14.58 -10.33
C LYS A 287 -38.17 -13.78 -9.30
N ARG A 288 -37.54 -12.84 -8.60
CA ARG A 288 -38.25 -11.65 -8.12
C ARG A 288 -38.35 -10.68 -9.29
N THR A 289 -39.55 -10.59 -9.83
CA THR A 289 -39.95 -9.64 -10.86
C THR A 289 -39.77 -8.22 -10.36
N SER A 290 -38.88 -7.44 -10.98
CA SER A 290 -38.98 -5.99 -10.99
C SER A 290 -39.49 -5.54 -12.37
N PRO A 291 -40.55 -4.73 -12.44
CA PRO A 291 -41.09 -4.23 -13.69
C PRO A 291 -40.27 -3.02 -14.13
N ASN A 292 -39.39 -3.19 -15.12
CA ASN A 292 -39.17 -2.26 -16.23
C ASN A 292 -37.97 -2.71 -17.08
N PRO A 293 -38.05 -2.64 -18.42
CA PRO A 293 -36.91 -2.89 -19.30
C PRO A 293 -35.84 -1.78 -19.15
N PRO A 294 -34.55 -2.09 -19.34
CA PRO A 294 -33.47 -1.11 -19.24
C PRO A 294 -33.61 -0.09 -20.38
N GLN A 295 -33.88 1.17 -20.03
CA GLN A 295 -33.79 2.27 -20.97
C GLN A 295 -32.32 2.55 -21.30
N LYS A 296 -32.04 2.74 -22.59
CA LYS A 296 -30.77 3.25 -23.12
C LYS A 296 -30.39 4.52 -22.36
N ASN A 297 -29.30 4.50 -21.61
CA ASN A 297 -28.74 5.72 -21.02
C ASN A 297 -27.77 6.35 -22.03
N GLU A 298 -28.24 7.40 -22.68
CA GLU A 298 -27.39 8.48 -23.19
C GLU A 298 -26.52 9.00 -22.03
N GLY A 299 -25.27 9.39 -22.33
CA GLY A 299 -24.27 9.79 -21.36
C GLY A 299 -24.82 10.73 -20.30
N ARG A 300 -25.00 10.21 -19.08
CA ARG A 300 -25.61 10.94 -17.97
C ARG A 300 -24.49 11.50 -17.11
N VAL A 301 -24.40 12.83 -17.02
CA VAL A 301 -23.63 13.49 -15.97
C VAL A 301 -24.17 12.98 -14.64
N LEU A 302 -23.38 12.17 -13.93
CA LEU A 302 -23.79 11.61 -12.64
C LEU A 302 -23.97 12.78 -11.66
N GLY A 303 -25.19 12.97 -11.19
CA GLY A 303 -25.49 13.89 -10.11
C GLY A 303 -24.78 13.43 -8.83
N CYS A 304 -24.74 14.31 -7.83
CA CYS A 304 -24.13 14.00 -6.54
C CYS A 304 -24.69 12.71 -5.93
N LEU A 305 -25.98 12.43 -6.16
CA LEU A 305 -26.65 11.22 -5.70
C LEU A 305 -26.09 9.95 -6.35
N GLU A 306 -25.94 9.93 -7.68
CA GLU A 306 -25.42 8.74 -8.37
C GLU A 306 -23.95 8.48 -8.05
N LYS A 307 -23.15 9.53 -7.81
CA LYS A 307 -21.77 9.39 -7.30
C LYS A 307 -21.74 8.76 -5.91
N SER A 308 -22.58 9.24 -4.99
CA SER A 308 -22.68 8.65 -3.65
C SER A 308 -23.17 7.20 -3.68
N ILE A 309 -24.12 6.84 -4.54
CA ILE A 309 -24.57 5.45 -4.71
C ILE A 309 -23.41 4.56 -5.14
N TRP A 310 -22.57 5.03 -6.06
CA TRP A 310 -21.39 4.29 -6.50
C TRP A 310 -20.35 4.13 -5.39
N GLU A 311 -20.06 5.19 -4.62
CA GLU A 311 -19.13 5.14 -3.49
C GLU A 311 -19.61 4.19 -2.39
N ILE A 312 -20.90 4.25 -2.03
CA ILE A 312 -21.50 3.34 -1.05
C ILE A 312 -21.40 1.89 -1.55
N LYS A 313 -21.79 1.63 -2.80
CA LYS A 313 -21.71 0.29 -3.41
C LYS A 313 -20.28 -0.26 -3.34
N ASN A 314 -19.29 0.55 -3.74
CA ASN A 314 -17.90 0.11 -3.76
C ASN A 314 -17.33 -0.10 -2.37
N SER A 315 -17.66 0.76 -1.40
CA SER A 315 -17.24 0.56 0.00
C SER A 315 -17.78 -0.75 0.57
N VAL A 316 -19.00 -1.14 0.23
CA VAL A 316 -19.60 -2.41 0.65
C VAL A 316 -18.88 -3.60 0.01
N LEU A 317 -18.69 -3.57 -1.32
CA LEU A 317 -17.99 -4.62 -2.05
C LEU A 317 -16.56 -4.82 -1.53
N GLU A 318 -15.84 -3.74 -1.26
CA GLU A 318 -14.49 -3.77 -0.69
C GLU A 318 -14.48 -4.32 0.74
N THR A 319 -15.46 -3.93 1.58
CA THR A 319 -15.60 -4.44 2.95
C THR A 319 -15.87 -5.94 2.96
N VAL A 320 -16.78 -6.42 2.11
CA VAL A 320 -17.11 -7.86 2.00
C VAL A 320 -15.90 -8.65 1.51
N LYS A 321 -15.18 -8.15 0.51
CA LYS A 321 -13.96 -8.79 -0.01
C LYS A 321 -12.87 -8.93 1.06
N ASN A 322 -12.74 -7.93 1.94
CA ASN A 322 -11.68 -7.87 2.95
C ASN A 322 -12.09 -8.45 4.33
N SER A 323 -13.35 -8.80 4.54
CA SER A 323 -13.89 -9.29 5.82
C SER A 323 -14.04 -10.81 5.85
N ASN A 324 -13.00 -11.53 5.42
CA ASN A 324 -12.92 -13.00 5.40
C ASN A 324 -12.40 -13.62 6.71
N GLY A 325 -12.52 -12.89 7.84
CA GLY A 325 -12.03 -13.33 9.15
C GLY A 325 -10.52 -13.18 9.37
N GLN A 326 -9.82 -12.45 8.49
CA GLN A 326 -8.39 -12.15 8.64
C GLN A 326 -8.07 -11.39 9.94
N ILE A 327 -7.00 -11.81 10.61
CA ILE A 327 -6.40 -11.07 11.72
C ILE A 327 -5.60 -9.91 11.11
N LYS A 328 -6.05 -8.68 11.36
CA LYS A 328 -5.39 -7.47 10.91
C LYS A 328 -4.50 -6.94 12.02
N GLU A 329 -3.18 -6.90 11.81
CA GLU A 329 -2.28 -6.21 12.72
C GLU A 329 -2.61 -4.71 12.71
N THR A 330 -2.86 -4.15 13.90
CA THR A 330 -3.15 -2.72 14.05
C THR A 330 -1.94 -2.03 14.65
N THR A 331 -1.52 -0.92 14.06
CA THR A 331 -0.53 -0.04 14.68
C THR A 331 -1.19 0.68 15.85
N VAL A 332 -0.83 0.29 17.06
CA VAL A 332 -1.25 0.99 18.28
C VAL A 332 -0.43 2.28 18.37
N LYS A 333 -1.08 3.44 18.26
CA LYS A 333 -0.43 4.74 18.49
C LYS A 333 0.19 4.74 19.89
N ASN A 334 1.40 5.26 20.06
CA ASN A 334 1.97 5.50 21.39
C ASN A 334 1.08 6.52 22.13
N LYS A 335 0.59 6.14 23.32
CA LYS A 335 -0.28 6.96 24.16
C LYS A 335 0.35 7.05 25.53
N GLU A 336 1.16 8.08 25.73
CA GLU A 336 1.77 8.32 27.04
C GLU A 336 0.78 9.04 27.96
N LEU A 337 0.86 8.74 29.25
CA LEU A 337 0.19 9.49 30.29
C LEU A 337 1.19 10.52 30.82
N LEU A 338 0.97 11.78 30.49
CA LEU A 338 1.87 12.89 30.85
C LEU A 338 1.44 13.56 32.16
N MET A 339 0.97 12.74 33.11
CA MET A 339 0.60 13.14 34.47
C MET A 339 0.71 11.92 35.39
N SER A 340 0.90 12.13 36.70
CA SER A 340 0.83 11.03 37.66
C SER A 340 -0.59 10.50 37.81
N ASP A 341 -0.73 9.28 38.35
CA ASP A 341 -2.03 8.67 38.64
C ASP A 341 -2.91 9.54 39.56
N GLN A 342 -2.30 10.13 40.61
CA GLN A 342 -2.99 11.04 41.52
C GLN A 342 -3.44 12.33 40.81
N GLU A 343 -2.60 12.89 39.93
CA GLU A 343 -2.97 14.07 39.14
C GLU A 343 -4.07 13.78 38.14
N LEU A 344 -4.09 12.57 37.55
CA LEU A 344 -5.15 12.13 36.67
C LEU A 344 -6.48 12.02 37.43
N GLU A 345 -6.49 11.43 38.63
CA GLU A 345 -7.69 11.34 39.44
C GLU A 345 -8.24 12.74 39.79
N VAL A 346 -7.37 13.63 40.28
CA VAL A 346 -7.75 15.02 40.59
C VAL A 346 -8.33 15.70 39.35
N HIS A 347 -7.66 15.57 38.21
CA HIS A 347 -8.09 16.20 36.98
C HIS A 347 -9.42 15.65 36.46
N ILE A 348 -9.68 14.34 36.57
CA ILE A 348 -10.98 13.75 36.22
C ILE A 348 -12.09 14.31 37.11
N ARG A 349 -11.83 14.50 38.41
CA ARG A 349 -12.81 15.11 39.33
C ARG A 349 -13.10 16.56 38.94
N GLU A 350 -12.05 17.35 38.65
CA GLU A 350 -12.19 18.72 38.17
C GLU A 350 -13.03 18.80 36.89
N LEU A 351 -12.78 17.91 35.91
CA LEU A 351 -13.55 17.85 34.66
C LEU A 351 -15.03 17.50 34.90
N LEU A 352 -15.33 16.59 35.84
CA LEU A 352 -16.71 16.25 36.22
C LEU A 352 -17.43 17.43 36.86
N GLU A 353 -16.75 18.18 37.73
CA GLU A 353 -17.31 19.34 38.41
C GLU A 353 -17.52 20.51 37.44
N GLN A 354 -16.50 20.87 36.66
CA GLN A 354 -16.57 21.95 35.68
C GLN A 354 -17.59 21.66 34.56
N GLY A 355 -17.66 20.41 34.12
CA GLY A 355 -18.60 19.94 33.10
C GLY A 355 -20.01 19.65 33.63
N ASN A 356 -20.31 19.96 34.90
CA ASN A 356 -21.60 19.68 35.53
C ASN A 356 -22.10 18.24 35.32
N ARG A 357 -21.17 17.27 35.32
CA ARG A 357 -21.43 15.83 35.07
C ARG A 357 -22.15 15.56 33.74
N GLN A 358 -21.84 16.36 32.73
CA GLN A 358 -22.34 16.21 31.37
C GLN A 358 -21.22 15.91 30.38
N CYS A 359 -21.58 15.22 29.30
CA CYS A 359 -20.71 14.96 28.17
C CYS A 359 -20.25 16.29 27.53
N ALA A 360 -18.95 16.49 27.38
CA ALA A 360 -18.42 17.73 26.80
C ALA A 360 -18.85 17.98 25.34
N ILE A 361 -19.15 16.92 24.58
CA ILE A 361 -19.58 17.01 23.17
C ILE A 361 -21.11 17.11 23.06
N THR A 362 -21.85 16.29 23.81
CA THR A 362 -23.29 16.17 23.66
C THR A 362 -24.10 16.84 24.79
N GLY A 363 -23.50 17.30 25.87
CA GLY A 363 -24.25 17.83 27.02
C GLY A 363 -25.20 16.82 27.68
N LEU A 364 -25.19 15.54 27.27
CA LEU A 364 -25.99 14.50 27.93
C LEU A 364 -25.45 14.26 29.33
N ASN A 365 -26.34 14.07 30.30
CA ASN A 365 -25.95 13.68 31.65
C ASN A 365 -25.26 12.31 31.61
N PHE A 366 -24.21 12.17 32.41
CA PHE A 366 -23.58 10.87 32.61
C PHE A 366 -24.44 9.96 33.47
N GLU A 367 -24.43 8.66 33.16
CA GLU A 367 -24.87 7.59 34.06
C GLU A 367 -23.62 7.01 34.76
N PHE A 368 -23.52 7.10 36.08
CA PHE A 368 -22.34 6.60 36.80
C PHE A 368 -22.42 5.09 37.05
N VAL A 369 -21.31 4.46 37.45
CA VAL A 369 -21.35 3.03 37.80
C VAL A 369 -22.26 2.84 39.02
N GLY A 370 -23.32 2.05 38.86
CA GLY A 370 -24.35 1.86 39.88
C GLY A 370 -25.54 2.81 39.77
N ASP A 371 -25.52 3.75 38.82
CA ASP A 371 -26.62 4.65 38.47
C ASP A 371 -27.03 4.40 37.02
N GLY A 372 -28.29 4.04 36.79
CA GLY A 372 -28.81 3.68 35.46
C GLY A 372 -28.26 2.38 34.85
N ASP A 373 -28.97 1.88 33.83
CA ASP A 373 -28.63 0.63 33.13
C ASP A 373 -27.85 0.86 31.83
N ASN A 374 -27.77 2.11 31.34
CA ASN A 374 -27.20 2.40 30.04
C ASN A 374 -25.70 2.66 30.12
N LYS A 375 -24.93 1.57 29.99
CA LYS A 375 -23.46 1.60 29.95
C LYS A 375 -22.87 2.56 28.89
N HIS A 376 -23.62 2.92 27.85
CA HIS A 376 -23.18 3.83 26.80
C HIS A 376 -23.12 5.30 27.27
N LEU A 377 -23.92 5.67 28.27
CA LEU A 377 -23.95 7.01 28.87
C LEU A 377 -22.91 7.22 29.98
N ARG A 378 -22.15 6.17 30.32
CA ARG A 378 -21.05 6.28 31.29
C ARG A 378 -19.98 7.27 30.84
N PRO A 379 -19.34 7.98 31.76
CA PRO A 379 -18.24 8.87 31.42
C PRO A 379 -17.05 8.08 30.88
N SER A 380 -16.34 8.68 29.93
CA SER A 380 -15.14 8.15 29.28
C SER A 380 -14.19 9.30 29.00
N LEU A 381 -12.91 9.11 29.29
CA LEU A 381 -11.88 10.10 29.00
C LEU A 381 -11.49 10.02 27.52
N ASP A 382 -11.78 11.07 26.78
CA ASP A 382 -11.45 11.22 25.36
C ASP A 382 -10.34 12.26 25.18
N ARG A 383 -9.53 12.07 24.14
CA ARG A 383 -8.50 13.05 23.75
C ARG A 383 -9.11 14.05 22.78
N ILE A 384 -8.94 15.34 23.02
CA ILE A 384 -9.41 16.39 22.12
C ILE A 384 -8.69 16.24 20.77
N ASP A 385 -7.36 16.22 20.79
CA ASP A 385 -6.52 15.76 19.68
C ASP A 385 -6.18 14.27 19.82
N SER A 386 -6.78 13.44 18.95
CA SER A 386 -6.56 11.99 18.87
C SER A 386 -5.16 11.59 18.40
N ASN A 387 -4.33 12.53 17.93
CA ASN A 387 -2.91 12.33 17.62
C ASN A 387 -1.97 12.63 18.80
N GLY A 388 -2.43 13.38 19.81
CA GLY A 388 -1.68 13.69 21.02
C GLY A 388 -1.75 12.62 22.13
N HIS A 389 -1.18 12.94 23.28
CA HIS A 389 -1.10 12.10 24.48
C HIS A 389 -2.20 12.42 25.51
N TYR A 390 -2.26 11.65 26.60
CA TYR A 390 -3.14 11.95 27.74
C TYR A 390 -2.45 12.98 28.64
N GLU A 391 -2.76 14.25 28.42
CA GLU A 391 -2.26 15.40 29.18
C GLU A 391 -3.44 16.30 29.57
N LYS A 392 -3.28 17.11 30.63
CA LYS A 392 -4.38 17.92 31.21
C LYS A 392 -5.05 18.86 30.19
N SER A 393 -4.32 19.39 29.22
CA SER A 393 -4.81 20.28 28.16
C SER A 393 -5.56 19.57 27.04
N ASN A 394 -5.36 18.26 26.88
CA ASN A 394 -5.79 17.50 25.69
C ASN A 394 -6.85 16.45 26.02
N VAL A 395 -7.46 16.48 27.19
CA VAL A 395 -8.48 15.50 27.59
C VAL A 395 -9.80 16.15 27.97
N GLN A 396 -10.88 15.44 27.73
CA GLN A 396 -12.24 15.84 28.09
C GLN A 396 -13.07 14.61 28.46
N LEU A 397 -14.14 14.81 29.23
CA LEU A 397 -15.08 13.73 29.55
C LEU A 397 -16.25 13.72 28.58
N VAL A 398 -16.49 12.56 27.99
CA VAL A 398 -17.60 12.32 27.05
C VAL A 398 -18.32 11.02 27.40
N CYS A 399 -19.53 10.82 26.87
CA CYS A 399 -20.20 9.51 27.04
C CYS A 399 -19.41 8.41 26.30
N ARG A 400 -19.42 7.18 26.80
CA ARG A 400 -18.72 6.06 26.16
C ARG A 400 -19.08 5.86 24.69
N PHE A 401 -20.35 6.01 24.31
CA PHE A 401 -20.71 5.91 22.89
C PHE A 401 -20.11 7.03 22.04
N VAL A 402 -19.97 8.23 22.61
CA VAL A 402 -19.38 9.38 21.93
C VAL A 402 -17.90 9.14 21.66
N ASN A 403 -17.15 8.66 22.65
CA ASN A 403 -15.74 8.27 22.47
C ASN A 403 -15.61 7.16 21.40
N PHE A 404 -16.53 6.19 21.43
CA PHE A 404 -16.58 5.10 20.45
C PHE A 404 -16.93 5.58 19.03
N TRP A 405 -17.73 6.63 18.87
CA TRP A 405 -18.07 7.20 17.55
C TRP A 405 -17.00 8.15 17.02
N LYS A 406 -16.43 8.99 17.89
CA LYS A 406 -15.42 9.97 17.51
C LYS A 406 -14.14 9.30 16.99
N GLN A 407 -13.66 8.24 17.64
CA GLN A 407 -12.44 7.51 17.23
C GLN A 407 -11.26 8.47 16.96
N ALA A 408 -10.77 8.52 15.71
CA ALA A 408 -9.69 9.39 15.25
C ALA A 408 -10.18 10.68 14.58
N THR A 409 -11.50 10.89 14.47
CA THR A 409 -12.10 12.09 13.90
C THR A 409 -11.72 13.32 14.74
N PRO A 410 -11.30 14.43 14.11
CA PRO A 410 -11.05 15.69 14.82
C PRO A 410 -12.26 16.11 15.67
N ASP A 411 -12.01 16.62 16.87
CA ASP A 411 -13.07 16.98 17.83
C ASP A 411 -14.06 18.02 17.28
N SER A 412 -13.55 19.05 16.59
CA SER A 412 -14.37 20.09 15.96
C SER A 412 -15.31 19.53 14.90
N GLU A 413 -14.79 18.69 14.00
CA GLU A 413 -15.57 18.04 12.94
C GLU A 413 -16.66 17.13 13.53
N PHE A 414 -16.33 16.36 14.56
CA PHE A 414 -17.31 15.51 15.22
C PHE A 414 -18.43 16.31 15.92
N ARG A 415 -18.09 17.43 16.56
CA ARG A 415 -19.07 18.34 17.15
C ARG A 415 -20.03 18.91 16.10
N ASP A 416 -19.52 19.24 14.91
CA ASP A 416 -20.35 19.70 13.79
C ASP A 416 -21.34 18.63 13.32
N LEU A 417 -20.90 17.37 13.20
CA LEU A 417 -21.79 16.26 12.87
C LEU A 417 -22.89 16.05 13.92
N ILE A 418 -22.56 16.14 15.21
CA ILE A 418 -23.54 16.04 16.31
C ILE A 418 -24.55 17.20 16.26
N ARG A 419 -24.10 18.42 15.91
CA ARG A 419 -24.99 19.57 15.72
C ARG A 419 -25.99 19.31 14.58
N LEU A 420 -25.53 18.83 13.43
CA LEU A 420 -26.41 18.47 12.30
C LEU A 420 -27.47 17.43 12.71
N VAL A 421 -27.06 16.41 13.49
CA VAL A 421 -27.99 15.40 14.01
C VAL A 421 -29.06 16.03 14.91
N ARG A 422 -28.71 16.98 15.78
CA ARG A 422 -29.69 17.66 16.65
C ARG A 422 -30.66 18.54 15.88
N GLU A 423 -30.15 19.28 14.90
CA GLU A 423 -30.95 20.17 14.07
C GLU A 423 -31.93 19.39 13.20
N SER A 424 -31.56 18.17 12.77
CA SER A 424 -32.46 17.28 12.01
C SER A 424 -33.71 16.83 12.77
N VAL A 425 -33.73 16.93 14.11
CA VAL A 425 -34.87 16.57 14.96
C VAL A 425 -35.77 17.77 15.26
N ASN A 426 -35.31 19.00 14.94
CA ASN A 426 -36.08 20.24 15.08
C ASN A 426 -36.74 20.69 13.74
N LEU A 427 -36.65 19.86 12.70
CA LEU A 427 -37.37 19.96 11.42
C LEU A 427 -38.53 18.96 11.42
#